data_AF-A0A1A0HFP2-F1
#
_entry.id   AF-A0A1A0HFP2-F1
#
_cell.length_a   1.000
_cell.length_b   1.000
_cell.length_c   1.000
_cell.angle_alpha   90.00
_cell.angle_beta   90.00
_cell.angle_gamma   90.00
#
_symmetry.space_group_name_H-M   'P 1'
#
loop_
_entity.id
_entity.type
_entity.pdbx_description
1 polymer ?
#
loop_
_entity_poly.entity_id
_entity_poly.type
_entity_poly.pdbx_seq_one_letter_code
_entity_poly.pdbx_strand_id
1 'polypeptide(L)'
;MAQEKRKPFKGKKLHKDLRDYKNQEIKRSLVHRARLRKSYFKLLEKEGIPAGQEYPGLASAAEEDPRKGARDDRHAKTDGSSDDEKQLNFAERAKLARERKEQKREDELRRVQERRQKIEQSQKDREKKKLSLQQRTRRGQPVMGPKISDLLDKIRHNG
;
A
#
# COMPACT_ATOMS: atom_id res chain seq x y z
N MET A 1 -13.49 27.19 35.86
CA MET A 1 -13.36 26.00 34.98
C MET A 1 -12.12 26.17 34.12
N ALA A 2 -11.11 25.32 34.30
CA ALA A 2 -9.83 25.42 33.60
C ALA A 2 -9.95 24.83 32.19
N GLN A 3 -9.63 25.62 31.17
CA GLN A 3 -9.61 25.16 29.78
C GLN A 3 -8.33 24.34 29.53
N GLU A 4 -8.49 23.05 29.26
CA GLU A 4 -7.39 22.15 28.90
C GLU A 4 -6.73 22.60 27.58
N LYS A 5 -5.48 23.03 27.68
CA LYS A 5 -4.64 23.38 26.52
C LYS A 5 -4.30 22.10 25.74
N ARG A 6 -5.02 21.82 24.65
CA ARG A 6 -4.70 20.73 23.73
C ARG A 6 -3.28 20.90 23.16
N LYS A 7 -2.48 19.84 23.23
CA LYS A 7 -1.12 19.80 22.68
C LYS A 7 -1.16 20.06 21.17
N PRO A 8 -0.24 20.87 20.61
CA PRO A 8 -0.20 21.14 19.18
C PRO A 8 0.05 19.84 18.41
N PHE A 9 -0.76 19.62 17.37
CA PHE A 9 -0.63 18.50 16.45
C PHE A 9 0.75 18.55 15.78
N LYS A 10 1.66 17.66 16.20
CA LYS A 10 2.94 17.46 15.53
C LYS A 10 2.64 16.82 14.17
N GLY A 11 2.54 17.63 13.13
CA GLY A 11 2.41 17.18 11.75
C GLY A 11 3.45 16.10 11.44
N LYS A 12 3.05 15.10 10.66
CA LYS A 12 3.94 14.04 10.17
C LYS A 12 5.12 14.72 9.48
N LYS A 13 6.36 14.42 9.93
CA LYS A 13 7.59 15.02 9.38
C LYS A 13 7.56 14.91 7.86
N LEU A 14 7.43 16.06 7.21
CA LEU A 14 7.49 16.20 5.75
C LEU A 14 8.83 15.62 5.28
N HIS A 15 8.76 14.70 4.34
CA HIS A 15 9.86 14.14 3.55
C HIS A 15 11.19 13.94 4.31
N LYS A 16 11.39 12.74 4.86
CA LYS A 16 12.76 12.22 4.94
C LYS A 16 13.32 12.30 3.53
N ASP A 17 14.42 13.02 3.35
CA ASP A 17 15.13 13.03 2.07
C ASP A 17 15.25 11.59 1.58
N LEU A 18 14.62 11.29 0.44
CA LEU A 18 14.52 9.92 -0.05
C LEU A 18 15.92 9.31 -0.21
N ARG A 19 16.92 10.17 -0.50
CA ARG A 19 18.33 9.82 -0.58
C ARG A 19 18.87 9.33 0.76
N ASP A 20 18.61 10.06 1.85
CA ASP A 20 19.09 9.68 3.18
C ASP A 20 18.36 8.46 3.74
N TYR A 21 17.06 8.33 3.44
CA TYR A 21 16.31 7.13 3.79
C TYR A 21 16.90 5.88 3.09
N LYS A 22 17.14 5.97 1.78
CA LYS A 22 17.77 4.88 1.01
C LYS A 22 19.19 4.60 1.50
N ASN A 23 19.98 5.62 1.80
CA ASN A 23 21.32 5.47 2.34
C ASN A 23 21.30 4.74 3.70
N GLN A 24 20.34 5.06 4.57
CA GLN A 24 20.16 4.35 5.85
C GLN A 24 19.75 2.89 5.63
N GLU A 25 18.88 2.63 4.65
CA GLU A 25 18.44 1.28 4.30
C GLU A 25 19.59 0.42 3.75
N ILE A 26 20.41 0.99 2.85
CA ILE A 26 21.63 0.35 2.32
C ILE A 26 22.61 0.03 3.45
N LYS A 27 22.86 0.98 4.36
CA LYS A 27 23.74 0.73 5.52
C LYS A 27 23.21 -0.40 6.40
N ARG A 28 21.90 -0.45 6.65
CA ARG A 28 21.27 -1.52 7.43
C ARG A 28 21.39 -2.88 6.74
N SER A 29 21.16 -2.94 5.43
CA SER A 29 21.25 -4.20 4.67
C SER A 29 22.68 -4.72 4.60
N LEU A 30 23.68 -3.84 4.43
CA LEU A 30 25.09 -4.22 4.45
C LEU A 30 25.52 -4.78 5.81
N VAL A 31 25.12 -4.12 6.91
CA VAL A 31 25.40 -4.62 8.27
C VAL A 31 24.72 -5.96 8.51
N HIS A 32 23.46 -6.12 8.09
CA HIS A 32 22.74 -7.39 8.22
C HIS A 32 23.44 -8.51 7.44
N ARG A 33 23.82 -8.25 6.18
CA ARG A 33 24.57 -9.20 5.34
C ARG A 33 25.89 -9.61 5.98
N ALA A 34 26.65 -8.64 6.51
CA ALA A 34 27.90 -8.94 7.20
C ALA A 34 27.67 -9.81 8.45
N ARG A 35 26.61 -9.53 9.21
CA ARG A 35 26.24 -10.33 10.39
C ARG A 35 25.85 -11.76 10.02
N LEU A 36 25.05 -11.94 8.95
CA LEU A 36 24.68 -13.26 8.44
C LEU A 36 25.89 -14.04 7.93
N ARG A 37 26.79 -13.38 7.20
CA ARG A 37 28.04 -14.00 6.73
C ARG A 37 28.88 -14.48 7.92
N LYS A 38 28.99 -13.66 8.97
CA LYS A 38 29.70 -14.04 10.20
C LYS A 38 29.01 -15.19 10.94
N SER A 39 27.68 -15.21 11.04
CA SER A 39 26.98 -16.34 11.69
C SER A 39 27.09 -17.63 10.89
N TYR A 40 27.08 -17.54 9.56
CA TYR A 40 27.25 -18.67 8.66
C TYR A 40 28.65 -19.29 8.80
N PHE A 41 29.70 -18.47 8.75
CA PHE A 41 31.06 -18.98 8.97
C PHE A 41 31.25 -19.64 10.34
N LYS A 42 30.63 -19.10 11.40
CA LYS A 42 30.63 -19.75 12.70
C LYS A 42 29.91 -21.10 12.73
N LEU A 43 28.87 -21.30 11.92
CA LEU A 43 28.19 -22.59 11.80
C LEU A 43 29.07 -23.59 11.04
N LEU A 44 29.69 -23.16 9.94
CA LEU A 44 30.65 -23.99 9.20
C LEU A 44 31.84 -24.44 10.07
N GLU A 45 32.40 -23.53 10.87
CA GLU A 45 33.45 -23.86 11.84
C GLU A 45 33.00 -24.90 12.86
N LYS A 46 31.74 -24.83 13.33
CA LYS A 46 31.15 -25.81 14.26
C LYS A 46 30.90 -27.17 13.62
N GLU A 47 30.56 -27.18 12.33
CA GLU A 47 30.36 -28.39 11.53
C GLU A 47 31.68 -29.00 11.04
N GLY A 48 32.82 -28.38 11.37
CA GLY A 48 34.15 -28.86 11.00
C GLY A 48 34.52 -28.63 9.54
N ILE A 49 33.74 -27.83 8.80
CA ILE A 49 34.01 -27.48 7.42
C ILE A 49 34.90 -26.22 7.43
N PRO A 50 36.15 -26.29 6.93
CA PRO A 50 37.04 -25.12 6.96
C PRO A 50 36.44 -24.00 6.10
N ALA A 51 36.11 -22.88 6.76
CA ALA A 51 35.63 -21.65 6.15
C ALA A 51 36.75 -21.02 5.28
N GLY A 52 36.95 -21.55 4.08
CA GLY A 52 38.02 -21.10 3.19
C GLY A 52 38.53 -22.13 2.19
N GLN A 53 37.99 -23.37 2.17
CA GLN A 53 38.30 -24.29 1.09
C GLN A 53 37.58 -23.81 -0.18
N GLU A 54 38.33 -23.09 -1.01
CA GLU A 54 37.93 -22.80 -2.39
C GLU A 54 37.67 -24.14 -3.07
N TYR A 55 36.40 -24.44 -3.34
CA TYR A 55 36.05 -25.55 -4.22
C TYR A 55 36.67 -25.25 -5.59
N PRO A 56 37.54 -26.13 -6.13
CA PRO A 56 38.25 -25.89 -7.39
C PRO A 56 37.34 -26.14 -8.59
N GLY A 57 36.20 -25.44 -8.65
CA GLY A 57 35.18 -25.61 -9.68
C GLY A 57 34.27 -24.41 -9.91
N LEU A 58 34.46 -23.28 -9.21
CA LEU A 58 33.64 -22.07 -9.37
C LEU A 58 34.40 -20.83 -9.83
N ALA A 59 35.68 -20.95 -10.19
CA ALA A 59 36.49 -19.81 -10.66
C ALA A 59 36.25 -19.44 -12.15
N SER A 60 35.46 -20.21 -12.91
CA SER A 60 35.26 -19.98 -14.36
C SER A 60 33.90 -19.42 -14.76
N ALA A 61 33.06 -18.98 -13.82
CA ALA A 61 31.73 -18.42 -14.11
C ALA A 61 31.62 -16.91 -13.78
N ALA A 62 32.74 -16.19 -13.83
CA ALA A 62 32.83 -14.78 -13.44
C ALA A 62 32.64 -13.76 -14.59
N GLU A 63 32.25 -14.19 -15.79
CA GLU A 63 31.82 -13.28 -16.86
C GLU A 63 30.53 -13.77 -17.52
N GLU A 64 29.38 -13.41 -16.96
CA GLU A 64 28.21 -13.00 -17.75
C GLU A 64 27.37 -12.01 -16.91
N ASP A 65 27.26 -10.77 -17.37
CA ASP A 65 26.21 -9.82 -16.98
C ASP A 65 24.97 -10.12 -17.82
N PRO A 66 23.83 -10.46 -17.18
CA PRO A 66 22.55 -10.18 -17.80
C PRO A 66 21.66 -9.40 -16.84
N ARG A 67 21.61 -8.09 -17.04
CA ARG A 67 20.45 -7.24 -16.74
C ARG A 67 19.15 -7.87 -17.30
N LYS A 68 18.45 -8.73 -16.55
CA LYS A 68 16.98 -8.95 -16.59
C LYS A 68 16.55 -10.16 -15.75
N GLY A 69 15.58 -9.93 -14.86
CA GLY A 69 14.85 -10.99 -14.13
C GLY A 69 14.49 -10.54 -12.73
N ALA A 70 13.70 -9.49 -12.53
CA ALA A 70 12.23 -9.56 -12.45
C ALA A 70 11.70 -10.61 -11.45
N ARG A 71 10.99 -10.09 -10.43
CA ARG A 71 10.00 -10.72 -9.51
C ARG A 71 10.60 -11.19 -8.17
N ASP A 72 10.42 -10.44 -7.10
CA ASP A 72 9.22 -10.36 -6.23
C ASP A 72 9.03 -11.64 -5.38
N ASP A 73 10.01 -11.95 -4.54
CA ASP A 73 9.84 -12.87 -3.41
C ASP A 73 9.49 -12.06 -2.15
N ARG A 74 8.22 -11.70 -2.09
CA ARG A 74 7.54 -11.29 -0.86
C ARG A 74 7.70 -12.40 0.18
N HIS A 75 8.56 -12.15 1.16
CA HIS A 75 8.50 -12.82 2.46
C HIS A 75 7.10 -12.63 3.08
N ALA A 76 6.23 -13.60 2.85
CA ALA A 76 5.02 -13.77 3.62
C ALA A 76 5.42 -14.27 5.01
N LYS A 77 5.41 -13.35 5.99
CA LYS A 77 5.21 -13.72 7.38
C LYS A 77 3.74 -14.09 7.54
N THR A 78 3.47 -15.34 7.87
CA THR A 78 2.20 -15.75 8.46
C THR A 78 2.52 -16.37 9.81
N ASP A 79 2.43 -15.53 10.84
CA ASP A 79 2.27 -15.97 12.22
C ASP A 79 0.86 -16.59 12.37
N GLY A 80 0.79 -17.81 12.90
CA GLY A 80 -0.36 -18.33 13.64
C GLY A 80 -1.64 -18.68 12.87
N SER A 81 -1.82 -19.97 12.54
CA SER A 81 -3.07 -20.71 12.80
C SER A 81 -2.82 -22.20 12.58
N SER A 82 -2.51 -22.91 13.66
CA SER A 82 -2.59 -24.36 13.73
C SER A 82 -4.06 -24.74 13.88
N ASP A 83 -4.71 -25.01 12.76
CA ASP A 83 -5.93 -25.81 12.73
C ASP A 83 -5.68 -26.96 11.76
N ASP A 84 -6.08 -28.16 12.15
CA ASP A 84 -5.86 -29.43 11.47
C ASP A 84 -6.37 -29.43 10.00
N GLU A 85 -5.58 -28.86 9.09
CA GLU A 85 -5.82 -28.95 7.67
C GLU A 85 -5.40 -30.34 7.19
N LYS A 86 -6.41 -31.19 6.95
CA LYS A 86 -6.29 -32.31 6.01
C LYS A 86 -5.44 -31.85 4.85
N GLN A 87 -4.28 -32.48 4.64
CA GLN A 87 -3.30 -32.05 3.66
C GLN A 87 -3.94 -32.08 2.26
N LEU A 88 -4.53 -30.96 1.85
CA LEU A 88 -5.18 -30.83 0.55
C LEU A 88 -4.17 -31.18 -0.53
N ASN A 89 -4.61 -31.92 -1.55
CA ASN A 89 -3.75 -32.35 -2.64
C ASN A 89 -3.14 -31.10 -3.32
N PHE A 90 -1.90 -31.20 -3.80
CA PHE A 90 -1.20 -30.11 -4.48
C PHE A 90 -2.07 -29.46 -5.57
N ALA A 91 -2.83 -30.26 -6.32
CA ALA A 91 -3.76 -29.78 -7.33
C ALA A 91 -4.91 -28.92 -6.76
N GLU A 92 -5.45 -29.28 -5.61
CA GLU A 92 -6.53 -28.56 -4.94
C GLU A 92 -6.02 -27.23 -4.37
N ARG A 93 -4.83 -27.24 -3.77
CA ARG A 93 -4.16 -26.01 -3.30
C ARG A 93 -3.92 -25.01 -4.43
N ALA A 94 -3.50 -25.51 -5.60
CA ALA A 94 -3.26 -24.68 -6.78
C ALA A 94 -4.56 -24.04 -7.30
N LYS A 95 -5.68 -24.77 -7.31
CA LYS A 95 -7.00 -24.23 -7.70
C LYS A 95 -7.47 -23.16 -6.72
N LEU A 96 -7.40 -23.45 -5.43
CA LEU A 96 -7.82 -22.52 -4.37
C LEU A 96 -6.99 -21.23 -4.37
N ALA A 97 -5.69 -21.33 -4.69
CA ALA A 97 -4.83 -20.16 -4.86
C ALA A 97 -5.18 -19.32 -6.09
N ARG A 98 -5.67 -19.94 -7.18
CA ARG A 98 -6.15 -19.23 -8.38
C ARG A 98 -7.46 -18.51 -8.08
N GLU A 99 -8.43 -19.19 -7.48
CA GLU A 99 -9.72 -18.62 -7.09
C GLU A 99 -9.55 -17.42 -6.16
N ARG A 100 -8.72 -17.55 -5.12
CA ARG A 100 -8.42 -16.42 -4.21
C ARG A 100 -7.79 -15.22 -4.92
N LYS A 101 -6.96 -15.46 -5.94
CA LYS A 101 -6.36 -14.37 -6.73
C LYS A 101 -7.39 -13.72 -7.65
N GLU A 102 -8.30 -14.50 -8.21
CA GLU A 102 -9.38 -14.03 -9.07
C GLU A 102 -10.38 -13.18 -8.27
N GLN A 103 -10.88 -13.69 -7.14
CA GLN A 103 -11.75 -12.94 -6.22
C GLN A 103 -11.13 -11.61 -5.79
N LYS A 104 -9.83 -11.60 -5.45
CA LYS A 104 -9.12 -10.36 -5.09
C LYS A 104 -9.09 -9.35 -6.23
N ARG A 105 -8.91 -9.81 -7.47
CA ARG A 105 -8.91 -8.95 -8.67
C ARG A 105 -10.32 -8.41 -8.92
N GLU A 106 -11.34 -9.24 -8.81
CA GLU A 106 -12.74 -8.83 -8.97
C GLU A 106 -13.14 -7.81 -7.92
N ASP A 107 -12.81 -8.04 -6.65
CA ASP A 107 -13.07 -7.10 -5.56
C ASP A 107 -12.36 -5.77 -5.78
N GLU A 108 -11.11 -5.79 -6.23
CA GLU A 108 -10.35 -4.58 -6.52
C GLU A 108 -10.97 -3.80 -7.69
N LEU A 109 -11.31 -4.49 -8.79
CA LEU A 109 -11.99 -3.88 -9.93
C LEU A 109 -13.34 -3.28 -9.52
N ARG A 110 -14.13 -4.02 -8.74
CA ARG A 110 -15.42 -3.56 -8.23
C ARG A 110 -15.26 -2.30 -7.36
N ARG A 111 -14.30 -2.29 -6.43
CA ARG A 111 -14.01 -1.10 -5.60
C ARG A 111 -13.63 0.12 -6.42
N VAL A 112 -12.82 -0.07 -7.46
CA VAL A 112 -12.42 1.02 -8.37
C VAL A 112 -13.62 1.53 -9.15
N GLN A 113 -14.47 0.65 -9.67
CA GLN A 113 -15.69 1.02 -10.40
C GLN A 113 -16.66 1.78 -9.49
N GLU A 114 -16.96 1.27 -8.30
CA GLU A 114 -17.83 1.93 -7.32
C GLU A 114 -17.31 3.33 -6.96
N ARG A 115 -15.99 3.46 -6.75
CA ARG A 115 -15.37 4.76 -6.46
C ARG A 115 -15.51 5.73 -7.63
N ARG A 116 -15.30 5.26 -8.86
CA ARG A 116 -15.44 6.08 -10.07
C ARG A 116 -16.88 6.57 -10.24
N GLN A 117 -17.86 5.68 -10.06
CA GLN A 117 -19.28 6.01 -10.14
C GLN A 117 -19.67 7.04 -9.07
N LYS A 118 -19.21 6.89 -7.82
CA LYS A 118 -19.49 7.87 -6.75
C LYS A 118 -18.92 9.26 -7.06
N ILE A 119 -17.71 9.32 -7.64
CA ILE A 119 -17.10 10.59 -8.05
C ILE A 119 -17.91 11.23 -9.17
N GLU A 120 -18.27 10.45 -10.19
CA GLU A 120 -19.04 10.95 -11.34
C GLU A 120 -20.44 11.44 -10.93
N GLN A 121 -21.15 10.68 -10.09
CA GLN A 121 -22.44 11.09 -9.53
C GLN A 121 -22.31 12.38 -8.72
N SER A 122 -21.33 12.46 -7.81
CA SER A 122 -21.11 13.65 -7.00
C SER A 122 -20.77 14.88 -7.87
N GLN A 123 -20.01 14.70 -8.95
CA GLN A 123 -19.72 15.78 -9.90
C GLN A 123 -20.97 16.24 -10.63
N LYS A 124 -21.77 15.31 -11.18
CA LYS A 124 -23.04 15.62 -11.86
C LYS A 124 -24.00 16.37 -10.93
N ASP A 125 -24.08 15.95 -9.67
CA ASP A 125 -24.95 16.62 -8.69
C ASP A 125 -24.46 18.03 -8.36
N ARG A 126 -23.15 18.24 -8.23
CA ARG A 126 -22.56 19.57 -8.05
C ARG A 126 -22.83 20.48 -9.24
N GLU A 127 -22.71 19.96 -10.46
CA GLU A 127 -22.98 20.73 -11.68
C GLU A 127 -24.45 21.13 -11.77
N LYS A 128 -25.38 20.20 -11.51
CA LYS A 128 -26.81 20.51 -11.45
C LYS A 128 -27.14 21.57 -10.39
N LYS A 129 -26.56 21.43 -9.18
CA LYS A 129 -26.72 22.44 -8.11
C LYS A 129 -26.12 23.79 -8.50
N LYS A 130 -24.96 23.80 -9.16
CA LYS A 130 -24.33 25.02 -9.64
C LYS A 130 -25.21 25.71 -10.68
N LEU A 131 -25.74 24.97 -11.65
CA LEU A 131 -26.62 25.50 -12.68
C LEU A 131 -27.92 26.08 -12.09
N SER A 132 -28.54 25.40 -11.13
CA SER A 132 -29.76 25.91 -10.49
C SER A 132 -29.52 27.19 -9.70
N LEU A 133 -28.39 27.29 -8.98
CA LEU A 133 -28.03 28.48 -8.19
C LEU A 133 -27.54 29.67 -9.05
N GLN A 134 -27.10 29.41 -10.28
CA GLN A 134 -26.65 30.43 -11.23
C GLN A 134 -27.80 31.15 -11.95
N GLN A 135 -29.04 30.66 -11.85
CA GLN A 135 -30.19 31.26 -12.50
C GLN A 135 -30.42 32.71 -12.04
N ARG A 136 -30.71 33.59 -13.00
CA ARG A 136 -31.01 35.01 -12.79
C ARG A 136 -32.34 35.38 -13.44
N THR A 137 -33.07 36.30 -12.81
CA THR A 137 -34.31 36.87 -13.35
C THR A 137 -34.00 37.82 -14.51
N ARG A 138 -35.04 38.25 -15.24
CA ARG A 138 -34.90 39.19 -16.37
C ARG A 138 -34.20 40.51 -16.01
N ARG A 139 -34.29 40.94 -14.74
CA ARG A 139 -33.63 42.15 -14.21
C ARG A 139 -32.21 41.89 -13.66
N GLY A 140 -31.69 40.67 -13.79
CA GLY A 140 -30.35 40.29 -13.33
C GLY A 140 -30.24 39.87 -11.86
N GLN A 141 -31.33 39.94 -11.10
CA GLN A 141 -31.35 39.47 -9.71
C GLN A 141 -31.24 37.94 -9.67
N PRO A 142 -30.56 37.36 -8.68
CA PRO A 142 -30.53 35.90 -8.53
C PRO A 142 -31.94 35.36 -8.30
N VAL A 143 -32.28 34.23 -8.93
CA VAL A 143 -33.53 33.53 -8.63
C VAL A 143 -33.42 32.97 -7.21
N MET A 144 -34.29 33.42 -6.31
CA MET A 144 -34.16 33.13 -4.88
C MET A 144 -34.63 31.72 -4.49
N GLY A 145 -35.58 31.12 -5.21
CA GLY A 145 -36.12 29.79 -4.88
C GLY A 145 -35.06 28.70 -4.65
N PRO A 146 -34.16 28.44 -5.62
CA PRO A 146 -33.07 27.47 -5.45
C PRO A 146 -32.13 27.81 -4.29
N LYS A 147 -31.88 29.10 -4.05
CA LYS A 147 -31.01 29.56 -2.96
C LYS A 147 -31.64 29.39 -1.58
N ILE A 148 -32.95 29.64 -1.47
CA ILE A 148 -33.73 29.42 -0.24
C ILE A 148 -33.76 27.93 0.09
N SER A 149 -34.00 27.05 -0.90
CA SER A 149 -33.95 25.60 -0.69
C SER A 149 -32.60 25.13 -0.14
N ASP A 150 -31.49 25.58 -0.74
CA ASP A 150 -30.13 25.26 -0.28
C ASP A 150 -29.86 25.79 1.15
N LEU A 151 -30.41 26.97 1.49
CA LEU A 151 -30.31 27.52 2.84
C LEU A 151 -31.09 26.67 3.87
N LEU A 152 -32.32 26.28 3.54
CA LEU A 152 -33.15 25.45 4.41
C LEU A 152 -32.53 24.06 4.63
N ASP A 153 -31.94 23.46 3.59
CA ASP A 153 -31.20 22.20 3.71
C ASP A 153 -30.01 22.33 4.66
N LYS A 154 -29.24 23.43 4.56
CA LYS A 154 -28.12 23.70 5.47
C LYS A 154 -28.56 23.89 6.91
N ILE A 155 -29.69 24.57 7.14
CA ILE A 155 -30.24 24.76 8.49
C ILE A 155 -30.68 23.41 9.07
N ARG A 156 -31.35 22.57 8.27
CA ARG A 156 -31.80 21.23 8.71
C ARG A 156 -30.67 20.25 9.04
N HIS A 157 -29.51 20.39 8.40
CA HIS A 157 -28.38 19.48 8.60
C HIS A 157 -27.33 19.99 9.60
N ASN A 158 -27.39 21.27 9.98
CA ASN A 158 -26.45 21.88 10.94
C ASN A 158 -27.09 22.22 12.30
N GLY A 159 -28.40 21.99 12.47
CA GLY A 159 -29.11 22.07 13.76
C GLY A 159 -29.25 20.68 14.36
#